data_AF-A0A7C5JGF1-F1
#
_entry.id   AF-A0A7C5JGF1-F1
#
_cell.length_a   1.000
_cell.length_b   1.000
_cell.length_c   1.000
_cell.angle_alpha   90.00
_cell.angle_beta   90.00
_cell.angle_gamma   90.00
#
_symmetry.space_group_name_H-M   'P 1'
#
loop_
_entity.id
_entity.type
_entity.pdbx_description
1 polymer ?
#
loop_
_entity_poly.entity_id
_entity_poly.type
_entity_poly.pdbx_seq_one_letter_code
_entity_poly.pdbx_strand_id
1 'polypeptide(L)'
;MTGNNTLGVLLNGIAQLEYDRNKPLPAHQAAYLEKMDRKMREEGIDLDGEHIRTPSPEQCAQFVAANLASAITHDEEAVAAAMCSWL
;
A
#
# COMPACT_ATOMS: atom_id res chain seq x y z
N MET A 1 24.77 -10.97 5.77
CA MET A 1 23.71 -10.96 6.80
C MET A 1 22.54 -10.20 6.20
N THR A 2 21.55 -10.89 5.64
CA THR A 2 20.31 -10.24 5.21
C THR A 2 19.51 -9.95 6.48
N GLY A 3 19.47 -8.68 6.88
CA GLY A 3 18.69 -8.25 8.03
C GLY A 3 17.21 -8.55 7.82
N ASN A 4 16.52 -8.90 8.91
CA ASN A 4 15.07 -9.10 8.89
C ASN A 4 14.40 -7.80 8.46
N ASN A 5 13.83 -7.75 7.25
CA ASN A 5 13.19 -6.56 6.68
C ASN A 5 11.68 -6.77 6.55
N THR A 6 11.07 -7.17 7.64
CA THR A 6 9.64 -7.47 7.72
C THR A 6 8.86 -6.23 8.12
N LEU A 7 7.79 -5.93 7.39
CA LEU A 7 6.77 -4.96 7.74
C LEU A 7 5.61 -5.69 8.44
N GLY A 8 5.38 -5.40 9.72
CA GLY A 8 4.21 -5.88 10.44
C GLY A 8 3.05 -4.88 10.31
N VAL A 9 1.88 -5.35 9.89
CA VAL A 9 0.67 -4.52 9.79
C VAL A 9 -0.30 -4.91 10.88
N LEU A 10 -0.67 -3.92 11.70
CA LEU A 10 -1.64 -4.07 12.78
C LEU A 10 -2.85 -3.20 12.48
N LEU A 11 -4.04 -3.79 12.51
CA LEU A 11 -5.31 -3.05 12.50
C LEU A 11 -5.88 -3.03 13.90
N ASN A 12 -6.11 -1.84 14.44
CA ASN A 12 -6.59 -1.63 15.81
C ASN A 12 -5.75 -2.37 16.88
N GLY A 13 -4.44 -2.42 16.69
CA GLY A 13 -3.50 -3.11 17.59
C GLY A 13 -3.47 -4.63 17.44
N ILE A 14 -4.21 -5.22 16.50
CA ILE A 14 -4.22 -6.65 16.23
C ILE A 14 -3.40 -6.92 14.97
N ALA A 15 -2.39 -7.79 15.07
CA ALA A 15 -1.57 -8.22 13.94
C ALA A 15 -2.46 -8.88 12.86
N GLN A 16 -2.34 -8.38 11.62
CA GLN A 16 -3.08 -8.88 10.46
C GLN A 16 -2.18 -9.62 9.49
N LEU A 17 -1.00 -9.05 9.19
CA LEU A 17 -0.04 -9.66 8.30
C LEU A 17 1.39 -9.23 8.61
N GLU A 18 2.33 -10.08 8.22
CA GLU A 18 3.76 -9.80 8.17
C GLU A 18 4.22 -9.90 6.71
N TYR A 19 4.84 -8.83 6.21
CA TYR A 19 5.29 -8.73 4.83
C TYR A 19 6.82 -8.69 4.76
N ASP A 20 7.44 -9.67 4.10
CA ASP A 20 8.89 -9.69 3.87
C ASP A 20 9.25 -8.81 2.66
N ARG A 21 9.82 -7.63 2.93
CA ARG A 21 10.21 -6.67 1.89
C ARG A 21 11.44 -7.11 1.09
N ASN A 22 12.11 -8.20 1.47
CA ASN A 22 13.16 -8.80 0.65
C ASN A 22 12.59 -9.68 -0.46
N LYS A 23 11.30 -10.07 -0.38
CA LYS A 23 10.66 -10.89 -1.40
C LYS A 23 10.31 -10.01 -2.60
N PRO A 24 10.80 -10.33 -3.81
CA PRO A 24 10.45 -9.57 -4.99
C PRO A 24 8.96 -9.74 -5.30
N LEU A 25 8.34 -8.64 -5.73
CA LEU A 25 6.97 -8.67 -6.22
C LEU A 25 6.87 -9.50 -7.51
N PRO A 26 5.83 -10.33 -7.64
CA PRO A 26 5.43 -10.88 -8.93
C PRO A 26 5.22 -9.76 -9.96
N ALA A 27 5.60 -10.01 -11.22
CA ALA A 27 5.56 -8.98 -12.27
C ALA A 27 4.19 -8.28 -12.42
N HIS A 28 3.09 -9.02 -12.25
CA HIS A 28 1.75 -8.44 -12.31
C HIS A 28 1.46 -7.48 -11.14
N GLN A 29 1.98 -7.75 -9.94
CA GLN A 29 1.83 -6.87 -8.78
C GLN A 29 2.71 -5.62 -8.92
N ALA A 30 3.92 -5.77 -9.48
CA ALA A 30 4.78 -4.63 -9.78
C ALA A 30 4.14 -3.68 -10.81
N ALA A 31 3.56 -4.22 -11.89
CA ALA A 31 2.85 -3.43 -12.90
C ALA A 31 1.59 -2.76 -12.33
N TYR A 32 0.86 -3.44 -11.44
CA TYR A 32 -0.27 -2.86 -10.73
C TYR A 32 0.15 -1.66 -9.88
N LEU A 33 1.25 -1.79 -9.12
CA LEU A 33 1.78 -0.71 -8.30
C LEU A 33 2.27 0.48 -9.11
N GLU A 34 2.97 0.24 -10.21
CA GLU A 34 3.40 1.31 -11.11
C GLU A 34 2.18 2.09 -11.66
N LYS A 35 1.12 1.38 -12.02
CA LYS A 35 -0.14 2.02 -12.46
C LYS A 35 -0.78 2.83 -11.33
N MET A 36 -0.82 2.30 -10.11
CA MET A 36 -1.38 3.01 -8.95
C MET A 36 -0.57 4.27 -8.64
N ASP A 37 0.76 4.16 -8.56
CA ASP A 37 1.66 5.27 -8.27
C ASP A 37 1.54 6.38 -9.32
N ARG A 38 1.51 5.99 -10.60
CA ARG A 38 1.26 6.94 -11.70
C ARG A 38 -0.09 7.63 -11.55
N LYS A 39 -1.15 6.88 -11.24
CA LYS A 39 -2.50 7.43 -11.07
C LYS A 39 -2.54 8.47 -9.94
N MET A 40 -1.92 8.18 -8.79
CA MET A 40 -1.86 9.15 -7.69
C MET A 40 -1.17 10.46 -8.07
N ARG A 41 -0.15 10.40 -8.94
CA ARG A 41 0.59 11.59 -9.40
C ARG A 41 -0.12 12.37 -10.51
N GLU A 42 -0.78 11.67 -11.43
CA GLU A 42 -1.39 12.27 -12.62
C GLU A 42 -2.83 12.72 -12.37
N GLU A 43 -3.60 11.92 -11.62
CA GLU A 43 -5.03 12.13 -11.40
C GLU A 43 -5.33 12.65 -9.98
N GLY A 44 -4.37 12.55 -9.05
CA GLY A 44 -4.60 12.86 -7.64
C GLY A 44 -5.21 11.70 -6.85
N ILE A 45 -5.67 12.01 -5.63
CA ILE A 45 -6.28 11.06 -4.71
C ILE A 45 -7.51 11.66 -4.04
N ASP A 46 -8.44 10.80 -3.62
CA ASP A 46 -9.54 11.18 -2.74
C ASP A 46 -9.17 10.80 -1.30
N LEU A 47 -9.09 11.79 -0.42
CA LEU A 47 -8.71 11.63 0.98
C LEU A 47 -9.63 12.47 1.86
N ASP A 48 -10.22 11.85 2.88
CA ASP A 48 -11.15 12.50 3.83
C ASP A 48 -12.29 13.30 3.16
N GLY A 49 -12.75 12.83 2.00
CA GLY A 49 -13.84 13.45 1.24
C GLY A 49 -13.42 14.63 0.35
N GLU A 50 -12.12 14.98 0.32
CA GLU A 50 -11.56 15.97 -0.60
C GLU A 50 -10.71 15.31 -1.70
N HIS A 51 -10.77 15.90 -2.88
CA HIS A 51 -9.92 15.50 -4.00
C HIS A 51 -8.64 16.33 -4.04
N ILE A 52 -7.50 15.68 -3.78
CA ILE A 52 -6.18 16.29 -3.77
C ILE A 52 -5.50 16.02 -5.11
N ARG A 53 -5.44 17.04 -5.97
CA ARG A 53 -4.86 16.93 -7.32
C ARG A 53 -3.35 16.69 -7.35
N THR A 54 -2.63 17.13 -6.33
CA THR A 54 -1.17 17.01 -6.25
C THR A 54 -0.80 16.60 -4.82
N PRO A 55 -0.99 15.33 -4.48
CA PRO A 55 -0.78 14.86 -3.11
C PRO A 55 0.68 14.92 -2.71
N SER A 56 0.93 15.28 -1.45
CA SER A 56 2.24 15.11 -0.84
C SER A 56 2.57 13.63 -0.64
N PRO A 57 3.85 13.25 -0.45
CA PRO A 57 4.22 11.88 -0.10
C PRO A 57 3.47 11.33 1.12
N GLU A 58 3.24 12.16 2.13
CA GLU A 58 2.48 11.79 3.33
C GLU A 58 1.01 11.50 3.01
N GLN A 59 0.39 12.31 2.14
CA GLN A 59 -0.99 12.10 1.71
C GLN A 59 -1.15 10.84 0.85
N CYS A 60 -0.15 10.54 -0.01
CA CYS A 60 -0.10 9.26 -0.72
C CYS A 60 0.01 8.08 0.27
N ALA A 61 0.88 8.18 1.27
CA ALA A 61 1.02 7.13 2.28
C ALA A 61 -0.27 6.90 3.07
N GLN A 62 -0.98 7.97 3.43
CA GLN A 62 -2.29 7.88 4.09
C GLN A 62 -3.33 7.19 3.20
N PHE A 63 -3.38 7.56 1.92
CA PHE A 63 -4.27 6.92 0.94
C PHE A 63 -3.95 5.43 0.75
N VAL A 64 -2.67 5.07 0.61
CA VAL A 64 -2.23 3.67 0.46
C VAL A 64 -2.51 2.87 1.73
N ALA A 65 -2.30 3.44 2.91
CA ALA A 65 -2.64 2.80 4.19
C ALA A 65 -4.15 2.57 4.34
N ALA A 66 -5.00 3.50 3.88
CA ALA A 66 -6.44 3.31 3.87
C ALA A 66 -6.87 2.18 2.93
N ASN A 67 -6.28 2.12 1.72
CA ASN A 67 -6.52 1.02 0.78
C ASN A 67 -6.01 -0.32 1.33
N LEU A 68 -4.87 -0.36 2.03
CA LEU A 68 -4.37 -1.55 2.71
C LEU A 68 -5.37 -2.06 3.76
N ALA A 69 -5.89 -1.17 4.61
CA ALA A 69 -6.89 -1.55 5.62
C ALA A 69 -8.16 -2.11 4.97
N SER A 70 -8.61 -1.52 3.85
CA SER A 70 -9.73 -2.05 3.06
C SER A 70 -9.40 -3.44 2.49
N ALA A 71 -8.25 -3.63 1.87
CA ALA A 71 -7.84 -4.91 1.28
C ALA A 71 -7.78 -6.03 2.33
N ILE A 72 -7.25 -5.77 3.52
CA ILE A 72 -7.21 -6.74 4.63
C ILE A 72 -8.64 -7.13 5.05
N THR A 73 -9.54 -6.15 5.21
CA THR A 73 -10.91 -6.41 5.66
C THR A 73 -11.77 -7.13 4.62
N HIS A 74 -11.36 -7.13 3.35
CA HIS A 74 -12.03 -7.82 2.24
C HIS A 74 -11.27 -9.06 1.74
N ASP A 75 -10.23 -9.51 2.45
CA ASP A 75 -9.42 -10.70 2.11
C ASP A 75 -8.73 -10.61 0.74
N GLU A 76 -8.39 -9.39 0.30
CA GLU A 76 -7.71 -9.11 -0.97
C GLU A 76 -6.18 -9.19 -0.82
N GLU A 77 -5.66 -10.39 -0.53
CA GLU A 77 -4.24 -10.59 -0.17
C GLU A 77 -3.24 -9.99 -1.17
N ALA A 78 -3.52 -10.12 -2.48
CA ALA A 78 -2.63 -9.59 -3.52
C ALA A 78 -2.59 -8.05 -3.51
N VAL A 79 -3.72 -7.39 -3.21
CA VAL A 79 -3.79 -5.94 -3.07
C VAL A 79 -3.10 -5.51 -1.79
N ALA A 80 -3.33 -6.22 -0.68
CA ALA A 80 -2.64 -5.95 0.59
C ALA A 80 -1.11 -6.05 0.45
N ALA A 81 -0.60 -7.10 -0.21
CA ALA A 81 0.84 -7.26 -0.49
C ALA A 81 1.39 -6.13 -1.38
N ALA A 82 0.62 -5.70 -2.37
CA ALA A 82 0.98 -4.55 -3.20
C ALA A 82 1.09 -3.28 -2.35
N MET A 83 0.07 -2.95 -1.54
CA MET A 83 0.11 -1.76 -0.69
C MET A 83 1.28 -1.82 0.31
N CYS A 84 1.57 -2.98 0.89
CA CYS A 84 2.72 -3.19 1.78
C CYS A 84 4.07 -3.00 1.08
N SER A 85 4.13 -3.18 -0.23
CA SER A 85 5.35 -2.95 -1.00
C SER A 85 5.57 -1.49 -1.36
N TRP A 86 4.48 -0.71 -1.41
CA TRP A 86 4.56 0.72 -1.64
C TRP A 86 5.01 1.47 -0.37
N LEU A 87 4.63 0.96 0.82
CA LEU A 87 4.96 1.48 2.15
C LEU A 87 6.36 1.06 2.65
#